data_AF-A0A6I9P221-F1
#
_entry.id   AF-A0A6I9P221-F1
#
_cell.length_a   1.000
_cell.length_b   1.000
_cell.length_c   1.000
_cell.angle_alpha   90.00
_cell.angle_beta   90.00
_cell.angle_gamma   90.00
#
_symmetry.space_group_name_H-M   'P 1'
#
loop_
_entity.id
_entity.type
_entity.pdbx_description
1 polymer ?
#
loop_
_entity_poly.entity_id
_entity_poly.type
_entity_poly.pdbx_seq_one_letter_code
_entity_poly.pdbx_strand_id
1 'polypeptide(L)'
;MVAFCFCFSWSVPMVMSITFRGTGVGLSGAISAFALAALVLPGTYPHYLDLIHSLSVGPYLIGLAKFGLAFPVSFHTLNGIRHLWWDLGKGFRIPEVYRTGYTVIGLSIITSLAVAFLL
;
A
#
# COMPACT_ATOMS: atom_id res chain seq x y z
N MET A 1 2.74 -21.63 15.91
CA MET A 1 2.98 -21.00 14.58
C MET A 1 4.12 -20.00 14.57
N VAL A 2 4.40 -19.24 15.65
CA VAL A 2 5.39 -18.15 15.62
C VAL A 2 6.86 -18.63 15.55
N ALA A 3 7.20 -19.78 16.14
CA ALA A 3 8.57 -20.31 16.17
C ALA A 3 9.15 -20.66 14.78
N PHE A 4 8.30 -20.98 13.79
CA PHE A 4 8.76 -21.31 12.43
C PHE A 4 9.27 -20.09 11.66
N CYS A 5 8.70 -18.89 11.90
CA CYS A 5 9.03 -17.69 11.13
C CYS A 5 10.49 -17.22 11.35
N PHE A 6 11.08 -17.52 12.50
CA PHE A 6 12.43 -17.11 12.86
C PHE A 6 13.52 -18.09 12.38
N CYS A 7 13.14 -19.29 11.94
CA CYS A 7 14.07 -20.34 11.50
C CYS A 7 14.18 -20.43 9.97
N PHE A 8 13.23 -19.87 9.22
CA PHE A 8 13.26 -19.86 7.76
C PHE A 8 14.00 -18.64 7.20
N SER A 9 14.72 -18.83 6.09
CA SER A 9 15.34 -17.73 5.36
C SER A 9 14.28 -16.91 4.61
N TRP A 10 14.34 -15.60 4.80
CA TRP A 10 13.43 -14.66 4.14
C TRP A 10 13.73 -14.63 2.63
N SER A 11 12.68 -14.86 1.83
CA SER A 11 12.72 -14.68 0.38
C SER A 11 11.85 -13.51 -0.05
N VAL A 12 12.19 -12.87 -1.18
CA VAL A 12 11.42 -11.74 -1.71
C VAL A 12 9.93 -12.07 -1.89
N PRO A 13 9.53 -13.22 -2.48
CA PRO A 13 8.11 -13.56 -2.61
C PRO A 13 7.40 -13.74 -1.26
N MET A 14 8.11 -14.21 -0.22
CA MET A 14 7.57 -14.36 1.13
C MET A 14 7.28 -13.00 1.76
N VAL A 15 8.25 -12.07 1.70
CA VAL A 15 8.06 -10.70 2.22
C VAL A 15 6.90 -10.02 1.50
N MET A 16 6.86 -10.11 0.16
CA MET A 16 5.75 -9.56 -0.63
C MET A 16 4.38 -10.13 -0.23
N SER A 17 4.29 -11.42 0.07
CA SER A 17 3.04 -12.05 0.53
C SER A 17 2.55 -11.45 1.86
N ILE A 18 3.45 -11.23 2.82
CA ILE A 18 3.10 -10.60 4.10
C ILE A 18 2.73 -9.13 3.89
N THR A 19 3.50 -8.39 3.09
CA THR A 19 3.21 -6.99 2.76
C THR A 19 1.86 -6.86 2.04
N PHE A 20 1.47 -7.81 1.19
CA PHE A 20 0.17 -7.80 0.52
C PHE A 20 -0.99 -7.91 1.51
N ARG A 21 -0.84 -8.75 2.54
CA ARG A 21 -1.82 -8.83 3.64
C ARG A 21 -1.84 -7.55 4.47
N GLY A 22 -0.66 -7.06 4.87
CA GLY A 22 -0.54 -5.85 5.67
C GLY A 22 -1.15 -4.62 4.99
N THR A 23 -0.86 -4.44 3.70
CA THR A 23 -1.47 -3.37 2.89
C THR A 23 -2.97 -3.54 2.75
N GLY A 24 -3.48 -4.77 2.54
CA GLY A 24 -4.92 -5.03 2.45
C GLY A 24 -5.68 -4.70 3.74
N VAL A 25 -5.15 -5.12 4.89
CA VAL A 25 -5.70 -4.79 6.20
C VAL A 25 -5.62 -3.29 6.47
N GLY A 26 -4.47 -2.66 6.19
CA GLY A 26 -4.28 -1.22 6.36
C GLY A 26 -5.25 -0.39 5.52
N LEU A 27 -5.44 -0.74 4.24
CA LEU A 27 -6.37 -0.06 3.35
C LEU A 27 -7.83 -0.22 3.81
N SER A 28 -8.23 -1.45 4.16
CA SER A 28 -9.59 -1.73 4.64
C SER A 28 -9.88 -0.98 5.94
N GLY A 29 -8.90 -0.95 6.86
CA GLY A 29 -8.98 -0.19 8.11
C GLY A 29 -9.08 1.30 7.86
N ALA A 30 -8.27 1.86 6.94
CA ALA A 30 -8.29 3.27 6.59
C ALA A 30 -9.64 3.70 5.98
N ILE A 31 -10.18 2.93 5.03
CA ILE A 31 -11.49 3.21 4.43
C ILE A 31 -12.60 3.12 5.47
N SER A 32 -12.56 2.09 6.32
CA SER A 32 -13.57 1.91 7.38
C SER A 32 -13.53 3.04 8.40
N ALA A 33 -12.32 3.46 8.81
CA ALA A 33 -12.14 4.58 9.72
C ALA A 33 -12.60 5.91 9.09
N PHE A 34 -12.31 6.13 7.81
CA PHE A 34 -12.78 7.30 7.08
C PHE A 34 -14.31 7.33 6.96
N ALA A 35 -14.94 6.20 6.63
CA ALA A 35 -16.40 6.08 6.60
C ALA A 35 -17.04 6.32 7.97
N LEU A 36 -16.45 5.77 9.04
CA LEU A 36 -16.92 6.02 10.40
C LEU A 36 -16.77 7.48 10.81
N ALA A 37 -15.62 8.10 10.48
CA ALA A 37 -15.37 9.51 10.75
C ALA A 37 -16.40 10.39 10.03
N ALA A 38 -16.74 10.08 8.78
CA ALA A 38 -17.76 10.81 8.02
C ALA A 38 -19.18 10.70 8.62
N LEU A 39 -19.46 9.65 9.41
CA LEU A 39 -20.76 9.46 10.06
C LEU A 39 -20.83 10.08 11.46
N VAL A 40 -19.72 10.04 12.20
CA VAL A 40 -19.69 10.40 13.64
C VAL A 40 -19.22 11.83 13.86
N LEU A 41 -18.34 12.35 13.00
CA LEU A 41 -17.80 13.69 13.18
C LEU A 41 -18.78 14.78 12.70
N PRO A 42 -18.91 15.90 13.44
CA PRO A 42 -19.90 16.94 13.14
C PRO A 42 -19.49 17.88 12.00
N GLY A 43 -18.22 17.87 11.59
CA GLY A 43 -17.68 18.75 10.56
C GLY A 43 -17.82 18.19 9.15
N THR A 44 -17.74 19.06 8.14
CA THR A 44 -17.66 18.66 6.74
C THR A 44 -16.20 18.38 6.34
N TYR A 45 -16.00 17.69 5.22
CA TYR A 45 -14.66 17.42 4.70
C TYR A 45 -13.77 18.68 4.55
N PRO A 46 -14.26 19.80 3.96
CA PRO A 46 -13.45 21.03 3.87
C PRO A 46 -13.00 21.57 5.22
N HIS A 47 -13.85 21.49 6.26
CA HIS A 47 -13.50 21.94 7.61
C HIS A 47 -12.27 21.19 8.16
N TYR A 48 -12.20 19.88 7.97
CA TYR A 48 -11.05 19.08 8.41
C TYR A 48 -9.80 19.30 7.54
N LEU A 49 -9.97 19.58 6.24
CA LEU A 49 -8.85 19.98 5.39
C LEU A 49 -8.25 21.31 5.84
N ASP A 50 -9.07 22.31 6.12
CA ASP A 50 -8.61 23.62 6.59
C ASP A 50 -7.91 23.51 7.95
N LEU A 51 -8.41 22.63 8.83
CA LEU A 51 -7.73 22.32 10.08
C LEU A 51 -6.32 21.76 9.83
N ILE A 52 -6.16 20.80 8.90
CA ILE A 52 -4.85 20.25 8.53
C ILE A 52 -3.95 21.32 7.93
N HIS A 53 -4.48 22.20 7.06
CA HIS A 53 -3.73 23.31 6.49
C HIS A 53 -3.28 24.32 7.56
N SER A 54 -4.09 24.57 8.57
CA SER A 54 -3.77 25.49 9.67
C SER A 54 -2.57 25.03 10.52
N LEU A 55 -2.31 23.72 10.56
CA LEU A 55 -1.15 23.15 11.25
C LEU A 55 0.19 23.54 10.60
N SER A 56 0.16 24.15 9.41
CA SER A 56 1.36 24.66 8.72
C SER A 56 2.46 23.60 8.57
N VAL A 57 2.05 22.36 8.27
CA VAL A 57 2.97 21.23 8.10
C VAL A 57 3.87 21.47 6.88
N GLY A 58 5.18 21.29 7.05
CA GLY A 58 6.14 21.51 5.97
C GLY A 58 5.91 20.61 4.74
N PRO A 59 6.29 21.06 3.53
CA PRO A 59 5.98 20.35 2.28
C PRO A 59 6.56 18.93 2.22
N TYR A 60 7.70 18.69 2.86
CA TYR A 60 8.32 17.36 2.94
C TYR A 60 7.47 16.35 3.72
N LEU A 61 6.88 16.77 4.84
CA LEU A 61 6.03 15.92 5.66
C LEU A 61 4.70 15.64 4.96
N ILE A 62 4.14 16.64 4.27
CA ILE A 62 2.94 16.44 3.42
C ILE A 62 3.25 15.46 2.29
N GLY A 63 4.38 15.62 1.61
CA GLY A 63 4.83 14.70 0.56
C GLY A 63 5.01 13.26 1.07
N LEU A 64 5.60 13.09 2.26
CA LEU A 64 5.74 11.78 2.88
C LEU A 64 4.39 11.17 3.26
N ALA A 65 3.44 11.97 3.77
CA ALA A 65 2.09 11.52 4.08
C ALA A 65 1.34 11.08 2.80
N LYS A 66 1.42 11.88 1.73
CA LYS A 66 0.86 11.53 0.41
C LYS A 66 1.45 10.22 -0.10
N PHE A 67 2.78 10.06 -0.06
CA PHE A 67 3.44 8.82 -0.48
C PHE A 67 3.03 7.62 0.40
N GLY A 68 2.94 7.81 1.71
CA GLY A 68 2.51 6.78 2.67
C GLY A 68 1.08 6.30 2.44
N LEU A 69 0.20 7.15 1.88
CA LEU A 69 -1.14 6.77 1.43
C LEU A 69 -1.13 6.12 0.04
N ALA A 70 -0.32 6.65 -0.90
CA ALA A 70 -0.28 6.16 -2.28
C ALA A 70 0.40 4.79 -2.44
N PHE A 71 1.44 4.52 -1.65
CA PHE A 71 2.22 3.28 -1.70
C PHE A 71 1.41 2.01 -1.40
N PRO A 72 0.68 1.89 -0.29
CA PRO A 72 -0.10 0.69 0.00
C PRO A 72 -1.17 0.45 -1.07
N VAL A 73 -1.80 1.50 -1.61
CA VAL A 73 -2.76 1.38 -2.72
C VAL A 73 -2.08 0.80 -3.96
N SER A 74 -0.99 1.44 -4.42
CA SER A 74 -0.25 1.02 -5.61
C SER A 74 0.25 -0.43 -5.50
N PHE A 75 0.90 -0.76 -4.37
CA PHE A 75 1.43 -2.09 -4.14
C PHE A 75 0.35 -3.15 -4.07
N HIS A 76 -0.73 -2.91 -3.32
CA HIS A 76 -1.81 -3.87 -3.19
C HIS A 76 -2.49 -4.13 -4.53
N THR A 77 -2.78 -3.09 -5.32
CA THR A 77 -3.39 -3.28 -6.63
C THR A 77 -2.47 -4.05 -7.59
N LEU A 78 -1.20 -3.66 -7.71
CA LEU A 78 -0.27 -4.30 -8.64
C LEU A 78 0.09 -5.74 -8.23
N ASN A 79 0.32 -5.98 -6.95
CA ASN A 79 0.54 -7.34 -6.48
C ASN A 79 -0.74 -8.17 -6.56
N GLY A 80 -1.92 -7.57 -6.40
CA GLY A 80 -3.21 -8.22 -6.64
C GLY A 80 -3.36 -8.72 -8.08
N ILE A 81 -2.97 -7.91 -9.08
CA ILE A 81 -2.93 -8.35 -10.49
C ILE A 81 -1.99 -9.56 -10.67
N ARG A 82 -0.82 -9.55 -10.02
CA ARG A 82 0.10 -10.70 -10.01
C ARG A 82 -0.53 -11.94 -9.38
N HIS A 83 -1.32 -11.80 -8.31
CA HIS A 83 -2.08 -12.90 -7.71
C HIS A 83 -3.15 -13.45 -8.68
N LEU A 84 -3.93 -12.57 -9.31
CA LEU A 84 -4.91 -12.99 -10.33
C LEU A 84 -4.25 -13.70 -11.51
N TRP A 85 -3.04 -13.29 -11.90
CA TRP A 85 -2.26 -13.98 -12.93
C TRP A 85 -1.86 -15.40 -12.50
N TRP A 86 -1.54 -15.60 -11.23
CA TRP A 86 -1.31 -16.93 -10.66
C TRP A 86 -2.60 -17.76 -10.61
N ASP A 87 -3.75 -17.15 -10.27
CA ASP A 87 -5.05 -17.85 -10.27
C ASP A 87 -5.43 -18.38 -11.66
N LEU A 88 -4.92 -17.76 -12.73
CA LEU A 88 -5.04 -18.24 -14.11
C LEU A 88 -4.07 -19.37 -14.49
N GLY A 89 -3.28 -19.89 -13.55
CA GLY A 89 -2.35 -20.98 -13.83
C GLY A 89 -0.96 -20.54 -14.36
N LYS A 90 -0.63 -19.25 -14.36
CA LYS A 90 0.53 -18.70 -15.09
C LYS A 90 1.59 -18.11 -14.16
N GLY A 91 2.88 -18.19 -14.52
CA GLY A 91 3.95 -17.45 -13.83
C GLY A 91 4.50 -18.13 -12.55
N PHE A 92 4.42 -19.46 -12.48
CA PHE A 92 4.85 -20.25 -11.32
C PHE A 92 6.31 -20.68 -11.34
N ARG A 93 7.04 -20.48 -12.44
CA ARG A 93 8.48 -20.82 -12.47
C ARG A 93 9.22 -19.88 -11.54
N ILE A 94 10.17 -20.39 -10.75
CA ILE A 94 10.92 -19.59 -9.78
C ILE A 94 11.50 -18.30 -10.38
N PRO A 95 12.15 -18.31 -11.58
CA PRO A 95 12.62 -17.07 -12.19
C PRO A 95 11.50 -16.06 -12.49
N GLU A 96 10.32 -16.52 -12.90
CA GLU A 96 9.16 -15.67 -13.19
C GLU A 96 8.57 -15.08 -11.91
N VAL A 97 8.51 -15.86 -10.83
CA VAL A 97 8.05 -15.40 -9.51
C VAL A 97 8.92 -14.24 -9.00
N TYR A 98 10.25 -14.32 -9.17
CA TYR A 98 11.16 -13.23 -8.81
C TYR A 98 11.07 -12.04 -9.77
N ARG A 99 11.05 -12.27 -11.09
CA ARG A 99 10.92 -11.18 -12.08
C ARG A 99 9.65 -10.38 -11.89
N THR A 100 8.50 -11.05 -11.76
CA THR A 100 7.22 -10.39 -11.49
C THR A 100 7.22 -9.71 -10.13
N GLY A 101 7.88 -10.29 -9.12
CA GLY A 101 8.05 -9.67 -7.80
C GLY A 101 8.76 -8.32 -7.85
N TYR A 102 9.97 -8.28 -8.45
CA TYR A 102 10.71 -7.03 -8.60
C TYR A 102 9.99 -6.01 -9.50
N THR A 103 9.28 -6.48 -10.52
CA THR A 103 8.46 -5.62 -11.39
C THR A 103 7.36 -4.92 -10.59
N VAL A 104 6.62 -5.66 -9.76
CA VAL A 104 5.60 -5.09 -8.87
C VAL A 104 6.20 -4.07 -7.91
N ILE A 105 7.34 -4.38 -7.27
CA ILE A 105 8.01 -3.45 -6.34
C ILE A 105 8.38 -2.14 -7.06
N GLY A 106 9.05 -2.24 -8.21
CA GLY A 106 9.48 -1.07 -8.98
C GLY A 106 8.30 -0.21 -9.45
N LEU A 107 7.29 -0.83 -10.04
CA LEU A 107 6.09 -0.14 -10.50
C LEU A 107 5.35 0.54 -9.34
N SER A 108 5.23 -0.13 -8.19
CA SER A 108 4.54 0.42 -7.01
C SER A 108 5.21 1.70 -6.51
N ILE A 109 6.55 1.73 -6.49
CA ILE A 109 7.30 2.93 -6.09
C ILE A 109 7.08 4.05 -7.09
N ILE A 110 7.24 3.76 -8.40
CA ILE A 110 7.09 4.76 -9.46
C ILE A 110 5.68 5.37 -9.46
N THR A 111 4.64 4.54 -9.42
CA THR A 111 3.25 5.03 -9.42
C THR A 111 2.94 5.84 -8.18
N SER A 112 3.48 5.45 -7.02
CA SER A 112 3.25 6.18 -5.77
C SER A 112 3.94 7.53 -5.74
N LEU A 113 5.16 7.62 -6.27
CA LEU A 113 5.86 8.90 -6.43
C LEU A 113 5.13 9.79 -7.43
N ALA A 114 4.67 9.23 -8.55
CA ALA A 114 3.90 9.97 -9.54
C ALA A 114 2.62 10.55 -8.91
N VAL A 115 1.84 9.74 -8.20
CA VAL A 115 0.61 10.20 -7.54
C VAL A 115 0.88 11.17 -6.39
N ALA A 116 1.96 11.00 -5.63
CA ALA A 116 2.23 11.85 -4.47
C ALA A 116 2.77 13.24 -4.85
N PHE A 117 3.49 13.36 -5.97
CA PHE A 117 4.25 14.57 -6.32
C PHE A 117 3.87 15.21 -7.66
N LEU A 118 3.23 14.47 -8.58
CA LEU A 118 2.77 15.02 -9.86
C LEU A 118 1.28 15.37 -9.84
N LEU A 119 0.53 14.89 -8.84
CA LEU A 119 -0.87 15.22 -8.56
C LEU A 119 -1.00 15.98 -7.22
#